data_AF-A0A7K0DYY7-F1
#
_entry.id   AF-A0A7K0DYY7-F1
#
_cell.length_a   1.000
_cell.length_b   1.000
_cell.length_c   1.000
_cell.angle_alpha   90.00
_cell.angle_beta   90.00
_cell.angle_gamma   90.00
#
_symmetry.space_group_name_H-M   'P 1'
#
loop_
_entity.id
_entity.type
_entity.pdbx_description
1 polymer ?
#
loop_
_entity_poly.entity_id
_entity_poly.type
_entity_poly.pdbx_seq_one_letter_code
_entity_poly.pdbx_strand_id
1 'polypeptide(L)'
;MPAHLRHSPVVEVLEVTGVDLLILDDLALHRLEAVETCDFYELVVECHGTASTVTTSNRKPPEILTRMADPTQAQSAMDRLQSAAYGLVVEG
;
A
#
# COMPACT_ATOMS: atom_id res chain seq x y z
N MET A 1 -5.13 15.14 17.99
CA MET A 1 -6.37 14.35 18.10
C MET A 1 -6.23 13.18 17.14
N PRO A 2 -6.06 11.92 17.58
CA PRO A 2 -5.91 10.83 16.64
C PRO A 2 -7.30 10.48 16.07
N ALA A 3 -7.46 10.64 14.76
CA ALA A 3 -8.69 10.29 14.06
C ALA A 3 -8.82 8.76 14.02
N HIS A 4 -9.85 8.24 14.67
CA HIS A 4 -10.27 6.85 14.57
C HIS A 4 -11.09 6.73 13.28
N LEU A 5 -10.48 6.34 12.15
CA LEU A 5 -11.21 6.10 10.91
C LEU A 5 -11.79 4.68 10.86
N ARG A 6 -13.10 4.60 10.70
CA ARG A 6 -13.88 3.38 10.49
C ARG A 6 -13.59 2.79 9.10
N HIS A 7 -13.48 1.46 9.07
CA HIS A 7 -13.41 0.63 7.88
C HIS A 7 -14.59 0.88 6.90
N SER A 8 -14.27 1.43 5.74
CA SER A 8 -14.99 1.30 4.48
C SER A 8 -13.91 1.09 3.40
N PRO A 9 -14.07 0.21 2.40
CA PRO A 9 -12.98 -0.13 1.47
C PRO A 9 -12.65 0.99 0.47
N VAL A 10 -13.25 2.17 0.63
CA VAL A 10 -13.11 3.36 -0.22
C VAL A 10 -13.05 4.58 0.71
N VAL A 11 -12.01 4.65 1.54
CA VAL A 11 -11.71 5.86 2.31
C VAL A 11 -10.88 6.78 1.41
N GLU A 12 -11.49 7.90 1.03
CA GLU A 12 -10.89 9.15 0.55
C GLU A 12 -9.36 9.10 0.29
N VAL A 13 -8.98 8.81 -0.96
CA VAL A 13 -7.60 8.99 -1.46
C VAL A 13 -7.17 10.47 -1.42
N LEU A 14 -8.08 11.41 -1.10
CA LEU A 14 -7.86 12.86 -1.22
C LEU A 14 -7.44 13.57 0.08
N GLU A 15 -7.24 12.89 1.22
CA GLU A 15 -6.72 13.52 2.44
C GLU A 15 -5.56 12.78 3.12
N VAL A 16 -4.85 11.92 2.38
CA VAL A 16 -3.68 11.16 2.90
C VAL A 16 -2.35 11.68 2.35
N THR A 17 -2.38 12.71 1.52
CA THR A 17 -1.18 13.33 0.95
C THR A 17 -0.60 14.37 1.92
N GLY A 18 0.72 14.34 2.11
CA GLY A 18 1.41 15.24 3.06
C GLY A 18 1.51 14.75 4.51
N VAL A 19 1.26 13.46 4.78
CA VAL A 19 1.53 12.85 6.09
C VAL A 19 2.99 12.45 6.25
N ASP A 20 3.52 12.51 7.48
CA ASP A 20 4.87 12.00 7.78
C ASP A 20 4.93 10.46 7.82
N LEU A 21 3.78 9.81 8.06
CA LEU A 21 3.64 8.35 8.16
C LEU A 21 2.31 7.87 7.55
N LEU A 22 2.43 6.97 6.57
CA LEU A 22 1.33 6.23 5.97
C LEU A 22 1.32 4.77 6.47
N ILE A 23 0.17 4.27 6.91
CA ILE A 23 -0.02 2.87 7.30
C ILE A 23 -0.99 2.22 6.31
N LEU A 24 -0.51 1.21 5.60
CA LEU A 24 -1.29 0.37 4.70
C LEU A 24 -1.54 -0.98 5.37
N ASP A 25 -2.71 -1.11 6.00
CA ASP A 25 -3.08 -2.32 6.72
C ASP A 25 -3.74 -3.36 5.79
N ASP A 26 -3.46 -4.64 6.03
CA ASP A 26 -4.03 -5.79 5.32
C ASP A 26 -3.94 -5.67 3.77
N LEU A 27 -2.79 -5.27 3.26
CA LEU A 27 -2.58 -5.06 1.82
C LEU A 27 -2.95 -6.31 1.02
N ALA A 28 -3.68 -6.08 -0.08
CA ALA A 28 -4.19 -7.09 -0.98
C ALA A 28 -5.12 -8.12 -0.33
N LEU A 29 -5.82 -7.75 0.76
CA LEU A 29 -6.90 -8.55 1.35
C LEU A 29 -7.92 -9.00 0.30
N HIS A 30 -8.27 -8.07 -0.58
CA HIS A 30 -9.09 -8.28 -1.77
C HIS A 30 -8.26 -8.05 -3.03
N ARG A 31 -8.81 -8.44 -4.19
CA ARG A 31 -8.21 -8.10 -5.48
C ARG A 31 -8.39 -6.60 -5.70
N LEU A 32 -7.32 -5.93 -6.11
CA LEU A 32 -7.35 -4.54 -6.55
C LEU A 32 -7.62 -4.55 -8.06
N GLU A 33 -8.71 -3.93 -8.46
CA GLU A 33 -9.04 -3.71 -9.87
C GLU A 33 -8.18 -2.58 -10.45
N ALA A 34 -8.34 -2.28 -11.74
CA ALA A 34 -7.44 -1.39 -12.47
C ALA A 34 -7.30 0.00 -11.83
N VAL A 35 -8.42 0.59 -11.38
CA VAL A 35 -8.42 1.89 -10.71
C VAL A 35 -7.71 1.81 -9.36
N GLU A 36 -8.03 0.82 -8.54
CA GLU A 36 -7.42 0.65 -7.21
C GLU A 36 -5.91 0.35 -7.31
N THR A 37 -5.47 -0.34 -8.35
CA THR A 37 -4.06 -0.57 -8.63
C THR A 37 -3.34 0.72 -9.02
N CYS A 38 -4.01 1.56 -9.82
CA CYS A 38 -3.48 2.87 -10.22
C CYS A 38 -3.38 3.81 -9.02
N ASP A 39 -4.44 3.89 -8.21
CA ASP A 39 -4.48 4.72 -6.99
C ASP A 39 -3.39 4.29 -6.00
N PHE A 40 -3.22 2.97 -5.80
CA PHE A 40 -2.13 2.44 -4.98
C PHE A 40 -0.75 2.83 -5.52
N TYR A 41 -0.55 2.75 -6.84
CA TYR A 41 0.70 3.14 -7.47
C TYR A 41 0.99 4.63 -7.27
N GLU A 42 0.01 5.50 -7.49
CA GLU A 42 0.14 6.95 -7.32
C GLU A 42 0.46 7.31 -5.85
N LEU A 43 -0.24 6.69 -4.90
CA LEU A 43 0.01 6.85 -3.48
C LEU A 43 1.45 6.47 -3.09
N VAL A 44 1.93 5.31 -3.58
CA VAL A 44 3.30 4.86 -3.31
C VAL A 44 4.33 5.79 -3.95
N VAL A 45 4.09 6.28 -5.16
CA VAL A 45 4.96 7.26 -5.82
C VAL A 45 5.05 8.55 -5.03
N GLU A 46 3.92 9.05 -4.52
CA GLU A 46 3.88 10.29 -3.77
C GLU A 46 4.60 10.19 -2.42
N CYS A 47 4.45 9.06 -1.71
CA CYS A 47 5.15 8.81 -0.45
C CYS A 47 6.64 8.47 -0.61
N HIS A 48 7.07 8.02 -1.80
CA HIS A 48 8.41 7.50 -2.00
C HIS A 48 9.48 8.58 -1.76
N GLY A 49 10.25 8.42 -0.68
CA GLY A 49 11.32 9.34 -0.28
C GLY A 49 10.84 10.62 0.40
N THR A 50 9.53 10.78 0.61
CA THR A 50 8.92 11.97 1.24
C THR A 50 8.24 11.64 2.56
N ALA A 51 7.69 10.43 2.71
CA ALA A 51 6.98 9.96 3.90
C ALA A 51 7.44 8.55 4.30
N SER A 52 7.31 8.22 5.58
CA SER A 52 7.51 6.84 6.04
C SER A 52 6.28 5.99 5.71
N THR A 53 6.49 4.72 5.35
CA THR A 53 5.39 3.79 5.06
C THR A 53 5.53 2.52 5.89
N VAL A 54 4.44 2.08 6.51
CA VAL A 54 4.31 0.76 7.11
C VAL A 54 3.24 0.01 6.33
N THR A 55 3.56 -1.20 5.88
CA THR A 55 2.63 -2.05 5.15
C THR A 55 2.54 -3.40 5.85
N THR A 56 1.31 -3.87 6.08
CA THR A 56 1.04 -5.22 6.59
C THR A 56 0.35 -6.02 5.51
N SER A 57 0.60 -7.33 5.46
CA SER A 57 -0.15 -8.24 4.59
C SER A 57 -0.06 -9.66 5.11
N ASN A 58 -1.16 -10.38 5.00
CA ASN A 58 -1.21 -11.82 5.22
C ASN A 58 -0.70 -12.62 4.00
N ARG A 59 -0.16 -11.93 2.97
CA ARG A 59 0.32 -12.52 1.73
C ARG A 59 1.79 -12.23 1.52
N LYS A 60 2.46 -13.14 0.82
CA LYS A 60 3.85 -12.93 0.40
C LYS A 60 3.92 -11.91 -0.76
N PRO A 61 5.04 -11.19 -0.96
CA PRO A 61 5.14 -10.20 -2.03
C PRO A 61 4.74 -10.70 -3.43
N PRO A 62 5.12 -11.91 -3.89
CA PRO A 62 4.66 -12.43 -5.17
C PRO A 62 3.13 -12.62 -5.22
N GLU A 63 2.50 -13.03 -4.12
CA GLU A 63 1.06 -13.23 -4.04
C GLU A 63 0.31 -11.89 -4.05
N ILE A 64 0.87 -10.84 -3.43
CA ILE A 64 0.34 -9.48 -3.49
C ILE A 64 0.28 -8.99 -4.93
N LEU A 65 1.35 -9.20 -5.72
CA LEU A 65 1.39 -8.81 -7.13
C LEU A 65 0.27 -9.49 -7.94
N THR A 66 -0.03 -10.76 -7.67
CA THR A 66 -1.13 -11.46 -8.35
C THR A 66 -2.52 -10.93 -8.03
N ARG A 67 -2.65 -10.09 -6.98
CA ARG A 67 -3.91 -9.48 -6.56
C ARG A 67 -4.16 -8.12 -7.21
N MET A 68 -3.22 -7.58 -7.96
CA MET A 68 -3.34 -6.28 -8.63
C MET A 68 -3.62 -6.48 -10.12
N ALA A 69 -4.48 -5.64 -10.68
CA ALA A 69 -4.95 -5.79 -12.05
C ALA A 69 -3.88 -5.40 -13.09
N ASP A 70 -3.08 -4.37 -12.81
CA ASP A 70 -1.95 -3.97 -13.66
C ASP A 70 -0.63 -4.46 -13.05
N PRO A 71 0.03 -5.49 -13.63
CA PRO A 71 1.25 -6.05 -13.08
C PRO A 71 2.45 -5.09 -13.16
N THR A 72 2.44 -4.15 -14.10
CA THR A 72 3.55 -3.20 -14.27
C THR A 72 3.50 -2.14 -13.18
N GLN A 73 2.31 -1.57 -12.95
CA GLN A 73 2.10 -0.62 -11.85
C GLN A 73 2.34 -1.29 -10.50
N ALA A 74 1.82 -2.50 -10.30
CA ALA A 74 2.02 -3.29 -9.09
C ALA A 74 3.51 -3.53 -8.79
N GLN A 75 4.28 -3.99 -9.78
CA GLN A 75 5.71 -4.23 -9.60
C GLN A 75 6.44 -2.94 -9.26
N SER A 76 6.16 -1.87 -10.00
CA SER A 76 6.77 -0.55 -9.81
C SER A 76 6.49 0.03 -8.41
N ALA A 77 5.29 -0.16 -7.89
CA ALA A 77 4.94 0.24 -6.52
C ALA A 77 5.63 -0.63 -5.47
N MET A 78 5.60 -1.96 -5.63
CA MET A 78 6.26 -2.88 -4.69
C MET A 78 7.77 -2.66 -4.61
N ASP A 79 8.43 -2.37 -5.74
CA ASP A 79 9.86 -2.05 -5.78
C ASP A 79 10.18 -0.79 -4.96
N ARG A 80 9.32 0.23 -5.03
CA ARG A 80 9.47 1.48 -4.24
C ARG A 80 9.20 1.28 -2.76
N LEU A 81 8.25 0.43 -2.41
CA LEU A 81 8.03 0.05 -1.01
C LEU A 81 9.24 -0.69 -0.46
N GLN A 82 9.84 -1.58 -1.25
CA GLN A 82 10.97 -2.42 -0.80
C GLN A 82 12.32 -1.71 -0.83
N SER A 83 12.49 -0.67 -1.66
CA SER A 83 13.80 -0.03 -1.88
C SER A 83 14.45 0.53 -0.60
N ALA A 84 13.64 0.89 0.40
CA ALA A 84 14.10 1.43 1.68
C ALA A 84 13.32 0.83 2.87
N ALA A 85 12.84 -0.41 2.74
CA ALA A 85 12.07 -1.07 3.80
C ALA A 85 12.81 -2.24 4.44
N TYR A 86 12.44 -2.52 5.68
CA TYR A 86 12.78 -3.76 6.37
C TYR A 86 11.61 -4.73 6.23
N GLY A 87 11.84 -5.86 5.56
CA GLY A 87 10.87 -6.94 5.49
C GLY A 87 10.87 -7.76 6.78
N LEU A 88 9.72 -7.80 7.47
CA LEU A 88 9.50 -8.63 8.65
C LEU A 88 8.51 -9.73 8.30
N VAL A 89 8.92 -10.99 8.50
CA VAL A 89 8.02 -12.14 8.45
C VAL A 89 7.63 -12.47 9.87
N VAL A 90 6.35 -12.36 10.18
CA VAL A 90 5.81 -12.73 11.50
C VAL A 90 5.31 -14.17 11.42
N GLU A 91 5.89 -15.03 12.25
CA GLU A 91 5.45 -16.41 12.45
C GLU A 91 4.69 -16.49 13.79
N GLY A 92 3.62 -17.29 13.81
CA GLY A 92 2.79 -17.54 15.00
C GLY A 92 2.86 -19.00 15.43
#